data_AF-H8GZ27-F1
#
_entry.id   AF-H8GZ27-F1
#
_cell.length_a   1.000
_cell.length_b   1.000
_cell.length_c   1.000
_cell.angle_alpha   90.00
_cell.angle_beta   90.00
_cell.angle_gamma   90.00
#
_symmetry.space_group_name_H-M   'P 1'
#
loop_
_entity.id
_entity.type
_entity.pdbx_description
1 polymer ?
#
loop_
_entity_poly.entity_id
_entity_poly.type
_entity_poly.pdbx_seq_one_letter_code
_entity_poly.pdbx_strand_id
1 'polypeptide(L)'
;MSDFDALQAIIRRHAEARQADQQACETFLNALYRALRRASGPGLPLNNVSLDPVPDPAQGLRPVPVGAYHAAWFRLGLCEVLVRVRRDGGHFRGEYAGGCAFEVQDPDENALTVLARRMLRDIGRFYGGPEGGGTLN
;
A
#
# COMPACT_ATOMS: atom_id res chain seq x y z
N MET A 1 -32.77 13.49 -21.45
CA MET A 1 -31.86 12.46 -20.90
C MET A 1 -31.75 12.74 -19.41
N SER A 2 -31.95 11.75 -18.53
CA SER A 2 -31.96 12.00 -17.09
C SER A 2 -30.53 12.09 -16.54
N ASP A 3 -30.35 12.76 -15.40
CA ASP A 3 -29.06 12.81 -14.69
C ASP A 3 -28.57 11.41 -14.31
N PHE A 4 -29.50 10.48 -14.06
CA PHE A 4 -29.20 9.08 -13.80
C PHE A 4 -28.58 8.40 -15.03
N ASP A 5 -29.15 8.60 -16.23
CA ASP A 5 -28.61 8.02 -17.46
C ASP A 5 -27.22 8.59 -17.78
N ALA A 6 -27.02 9.90 -17.53
CA ALA A 6 -25.73 10.55 -17.68
C ALA A 6 -24.67 9.95 -16.74
N LEU A 7 -25.02 9.72 -15.46
CA LEU A 7 -24.14 9.06 -14.50
C LEU A 7 -23.78 7.63 -14.95
N GLN A 8 -24.77 6.85 -15.37
CA GLN A 8 -24.55 5.48 -15.86
C GLN A 8 -23.61 5.46 -17.09
N ALA A 9 -23.79 6.39 -18.02
CA ALA A 9 -22.94 6.53 -19.20
C ALA A 9 -21.49 6.89 -18.83
N ILE A 10 -21.29 7.81 -17.87
CA ILE A 10 -19.96 8.18 -17.37
C ILE A 10 -19.27 6.98 -16.71
N ILE A 11 -19.95 6.28 -15.81
CA ILE A 11 -19.40 5.11 -15.10
C ILE A 11 -18.94 4.02 -16.08
N ARG A 12 -19.72 3.78 -17.14
CA ARG A 12 -19.40 2.81 -18.20
C ARG A 12 -18.23 3.27 -19.05
N ARG A 13 -18.22 4.54 -19.48
CA ARG A 13 -17.15 5.10 -20.31
C ARG A 13 -15.76 4.98 -19.66
N HIS A 14 -15.68 5.03 -18.33
CA HIS A 14 -14.43 4.92 -17.59
C HIS A 14 -14.15 3.51 -17.03
N ALA A 15 -14.90 2.48 -17.43
CA ALA A 15 -14.72 1.12 -16.89
C ALA A 15 -13.30 0.57 -17.11
N GLU A 16 -12.78 0.68 -18.34
CA GLU A 16 -11.42 0.21 -18.68
C GLU A 16 -10.34 0.98 -17.93
N ALA A 17 -10.46 2.30 -17.83
CA ALA A 17 -9.53 3.14 -17.07
C ALA A 17 -9.49 2.75 -15.58
N ARG A 18 -10.66 2.46 -14.99
CA ARG A 18 -10.76 1.98 -13.59
C ARG A 18 -10.08 0.62 -13.42
N GLN A 19 -10.27 -0.30 -14.37
CA GLN A 19 -9.62 -1.60 -14.33
C GLN A 19 -8.10 -1.50 -14.47
N ALA A 20 -7.60 -0.65 -15.38
CA ALA A 20 -6.17 -0.43 -15.56
C ALA A 20 -5.52 0.22 -14.32
N ASP A 21 -6.22 1.16 -13.69
CA ASP A 21 -5.79 1.79 -12.43
C ASP A 21 -5.71 0.79 -11.28
N GLN A 22 -6.75 -0.05 -11.12
CA GLN A 22 -6.79 -1.12 -10.13
C GLN A 22 -5.63 -2.11 -10.34
N GLN A 23 -5.44 -2.60 -11.57
CA GLN A 23 -4.37 -3.53 -11.90
C GLN A 23 -2.98 -2.92 -11.60
N ALA A 24 -2.77 -1.64 -11.89
CA ALA A 24 -1.51 -0.96 -11.60
C ALA A 24 -1.24 -0.89 -10.08
N CYS A 25 -2.25 -0.54 -9.29
CA CYS A 25 -2.13 -0.47 -7.83
C CYS A 25 -1.93 -1.86 -7.20
N GLU A 26 -2.65 -2.88 -7.66
CA GLU A 26 -2.46 -4.27 -7.22
C GLU A 26 -1.05 -4.78 -7.57
N THR A 27 -0.54 -4.41 -8.75
CA THR A 27 0.82 -4.78 -9.18
C THR A 27 1.86 -4.14 -8.27
N PHE A 28 1.69 -2.86 -7.92
CA PHE A 28 2.54 -2.16 -6.96
C PHE A 28 2.52 -2.83 -5.57
N LEU A 29 1.34 -3.14 -5.03
CA LEU A 29 1.20 -3.80 -3.72
C LEU A 29 1.87 -5.19 -3.71
N ASN A 30 1.72 -5.96 -4.77
CA ASN A 30 2.39 -7.25 -4.94
C ASN A 30 3.92 -7.11 -5.03
N ALA A 31 4.41 -6.08 -5.72
CA ALA A 31 5.84 -5.82 -5.82
C ALA A 31 6.43 -5.38 -4.47
N LEU A 32 5.72 -4.52 -3.73
CA LEU A 32 6.07 -4.13 -2.37
C LEU A 32 6.09 -5.33 -1.41
N TYR A 33 5.13 -6.24 -1.52
CA TYR A 33 5.10 -7.50 -0.77
C TYR A 33 6.37 -8.33 -0.99
N ARG A 34 6.79 -8.48 -2.24
CA ARG A 34 8.03 -9.20 -2.60
C ARG A 34 9.26 -8.50 -2.03
N ALA A 35 9.30 -7.17 -2.09
CA ALA A 35 10.39 -6.38 -1.52
C ALA A 35 10.46 -6.54 0.01
N LEU A 36 9.32 -6.49 0.71
CA LEU A 36 9.24 -6.73 2.16
C LEU A 36 9.72 -8.12 2.56
N ARG A 37 9.38 -9.16 1.78
CA ARG A 37 9.91 -10.51 2.02
C ARG A 37 11.43 -10.58 1.94
N ARG A 38 12.09 -9.74 1.14
CA ARG A 38 13.54 -9.72 0.93
C ARG A 38 14.28 -8.65 1.72
N ALA A 39 13.56 -7.82 2.48
CA ALA A 39 14.12 -6.60 3.08
C ALA A 39 15.26 -6.87 4.09
N SER A 40 15.28 -8.05 4.73
CA SER A 40 16.32 -8.50 5.67
C SER A 40 17.64 -8.91 5.00
N GLY A 41 17.70 -8.90 3.67
CA GLY A 41 18.90 -9.21 2.88
C GLY A 41 18.85 -10.56 2.15
N PRO A 42 19.84 -10.83 1.28
CA PRO A 42 19.90 -12.07 0.50
C PRO A 42 19.93 -13.30 1.41
N GLY A 43 19.08 -14.28 1.14
CA GLY A 43 19.04 -15.55 1.90
C GLY A 43 18.30 -15.50 3.24
N LEU A 44 17.77 -14.33 3.65
CA LEU A 44 17.02 -14.17 4.91
C LEU A 44 15.57 -13.72 4.67
N PRO A 45 14.75 -14.50 3.93
CA PRO A 45 13.39 -14.08 3.68
C PRO A 45 12.58 -14.04 4.98
N LEU A 46 11.77 -12.99 5.16
CA LEU A 46 10.74 -13.00 6.19
C LEU A 46 9.69 -14.03 5.79
N ASN A 47 9.71 -15.20 6.44
CA ASN A 47 8.82 -16.33 6.10
C ASN A 47 7.35 -16.05 6.44
N ASN A 48 7.09 -15.10 7.34
CA ASN A 48 5.74 -14.80 7.87
C ASN A 48 5.16 -13.52 7.28
N VAL A 49 5.49 -13.20 6.02
CA VAL A 49 4.87 -12.08 5.30
C VAL A 49 3.70 -12.57 4.46
N SER A 50 2.52 -11.97 4.66
CA SER A 50 1.35 -12.17 3.79
C SER A 50 0.77 -10.85 3.31
N LEU A 51 0.05 -10.91 2.19
CA LEU A 51 -0.66 -9.80 1.57
C LEU A 51 -2.13 -10.19 1.46
N ASP A 52 -3.03 -9.37 2.00
CA ASP A 52 -4.46 -9.55 1.91
C ASP A 52 -5.12 -8.27 1.34
N PRO A 53 -5.49 -8.25 0.05
CA PRO A 53 -6.18 -7.12 -0.56
C PRO A 53 -7.55 -6.87 0.08
N VAL A 54 -7.83 -5.62 0.44
CA VAL A 54 -9.09 -5.22 1.05
C VAL A 54 -9.64 -3.94 0.41
N PRO A 55 -10.97 -3.70 0.46
CA PRO A 55 -11.51 -2.39 0.12
C PRO A 55 -10.88 -1.31 1.00
N ASP A 56 -10.55 -0.16 0.40
CA ASP A 56 -10.07 0.98 1.17
C ASP A 56 -11.13 1.43 2.19
N PRO A 57 -10.82 1.50 3.50
CA PRO A 57 -11.82 1.87 4.51
C PRO A 57 -12.34 3.31 4.37
N ALA A 58 -11.62 4.19 3.69
CA ALA A 58 -12.06 5.57 3.43
C ALA A 58 -12.84 5.72 2.10
N GLN A 59 -12.97 4.66 1.30
CA GLN A 59 -13.61 4.72 -0.02
C GLN A 59 -15.13 4.60 0.08
N GLY A 60 -15.83 5.71 -0.15
CA GLY A 60 -17.30 5.78 -0.07
C GLY A 60 -18.05 5.45 -1.36
N LEU A 61 -17.38 5.46 -2.52
CA LEU A 61 -18.03 5.22 -3.81
C LEU A 61 -17.74 3.82 -4.35
N ARG A 62 -18.78 3.16 -4.86
CA ARG A 62 -18.67 1.95 -5.67
C ARG A 62 -19.42 2.14 -7.00
N PRO A 63 -18.81 1.79 -8.14
CA PRO A 63 -17.46 1.23 -8.25
C PRO A 63 -16.36 2.27 -7.96
N VAL A 64 -15.15 1.80 -7.64
CA VAL A 64 -14.03 2.66 -7.23
C VAL A 64 -13.62 3.61 -8.36
N PRO A 65 -13.61 4.94 -8.15
CA PRO A 65 -13.16 5.90 -9.16
C PRO A 65 -11.68 5.73 -9.52
N VAL A 66 -11.29 6.19 -10.72
CA VAL A 66 -9.88 6.24 -11.13
C VAL A 66 -9.08 7.12 -10.19
N GLY A 67 -7.89 6.67 -9.77
CA GLY A 67 -6.99 7.43 -8.90
C GLY A 67 -7.41 7.43 -7.42
N ALA A 68 -8.43 6.65 -7.08
CA ALA A 68 -8.76 6.35 -5.68
C ALA A 68 -7.72 5.42 -5.05
N TYR A 69 -7.75 5.32 -3.73
CA TYR A 69 -6.87 4.42 -2.99
C TYR A 69 -7.33 2.96 -3.13
N HIS A 70 -6.33 2.09 -3.28
CA HIS A 70 -6.43 0.64 -3.19
C HIS A 70 -5.63 0.19 -1.97
N ALA A 71 -6.15 -0.77 -1.22
CA ALA A 71 -5.61 -1.12 0.08
C ALA A 71 -5.32 -2.61 0.21
N ALA A 72 -4.34 -2.94 1.05
CA ALA A 72 -4.09 -4.30 1.48
C ALA A 72 -3.50 -4.32 2.90
N TRP A 73 -3.84 -5.36 3.65
CA TRP A 73 -3.15 -5.69 4.88
C TRP A 73 -1.86 -6.45 4.57
N PHE A 74 -0.76 -5.97 5.13
CA PHE A 74 0.52 -6.66 5.12
C PHE A 74 0.74 -7.22 6.51
N ARG A 75 0.76 -8.55 6.63
CA ARG A 75 1.18 -9.19 7.87
C ARG A 75 2.69 -9.33 7.84
N LEU A 76 3.37 -8.85 8.86
CA LEU A 76 4.83 -8.80 9.00
C LEU A 76 5.23 -9.54 10.29
N GLY A 77 4.99 -10.85 10.33
CA GLY A 77 5.16 -11.63 11.55
C GLY A 77 4.04 -11.36 12.56
N LEU A 78 4.35 -10.64 13.65
CA LEU A 78 3.42 -10.32 14.75
C LEU A 78 2.65 -9.01 14.55
N CYS A 79 2.99 -8.22 13.53
CA CYS A 79 2.35 -6.95 13.22
C CYS A 79 1.56 -7.06 11.93
N GLU A 80 0.41 -6.41 11.86
CA GLU A 80 -0.32 -6.15 10.61
C GLU A 80 -0.30 -4.65 10.34
N VAL A 81 -0.04 -4.28 9.08
CA VAL A 81 -0.03 -2.89 8.65
C VAL A 81 -0.92 -2.73 7.43
N LEU A 82 -1.89 -1.81 7.52
CA LEU A 82 -2.69 -1.42 6.37
C LEU A 82 -1.83 -0.52 5.50
N VAL A 83 -1.70 -0.88 4.23
CA VAL A 83 -1.04 -0.07 3.21
C VAL A 83 -2.09 0.34 2.20
N ARG A 84 -2.15 1.63 1.90
CA ARG A 84 -3.04 2.22 0.91
C ARG A 84 -2.18 2.86 -0.16
N VAL A 85 -2.48 2.62 -1.42
CA VAL A 85 -1.78 3.20 -2.56
C VAL A 85 -2.78 3.71 -3.58
N ARG A 86 -2.46 4.83 -4.22
CA ARG A 86 -3.16 5.31 -5.40
C ARG A 86 -2.15 5.64 -6.49
N ARG A 87 -2.60 5.62 -7.73
CA ARG A 87 -1.84 6.15 -8.85
C ARG A 87 -2.15 7.62 -9.05
N ASP A 88 -1.10 8.42 -9.21
CA ASP A 88 -1.19 9.85 -9.48
C ASP A 88 -0.33 10.14 -10.72
N GLY A 89 -0.96 10.07 -11.89
CA GLY A 89 -0.27 10.12 -13.19
C GLY A 89 0.73 8.97 -13.36
N GLY A 90 2.02 9.31 -13.40
CA GLY A 90 3.13 8.36 -13.54
C GLY A 90 3.65 7.80 -12.22
N HIS A 91 3.15 8.26 -11.07
CA HIS A 91 3.72 7.94 -9.75
C HIS A 91 2.72 7.20 -8.87
N PHE A 92 3.25 6.50 -7.87
CA PHE A 92 2.46 5.87 -6.82
C PHE A 92 2.62 6.67 -5.53
N ARG A 93 1.50 7.06 -4.94
CA ARG A 93 1.45 7.72 -3.63
C ARG A 93 0.67 6.86 -2.67
N GLY A 94 1.09 6.81 -1.42
CA GLY A 94 0.45 5.94 -0.46
C GLY A 94 0.76 6.25 0.97
N GLU A 95 0.08 5.51 1.84
CA GLU A 95 0.14 5.65 3.29
C GLU A 95 0.23 4.26 3.92
N TYR A 96 0.87 4.20 5.08
CA TYR A 96 0.89 3.02 5.94
C TYR A 96 0.94 3.42 7.41
N ALA A 97 0.57 2.49 8.28
CA ALA A 97 0.64 2.63 9.75
C ALA A 97 -0.04 3.90 10.31
N GLY A 98 -1.09 4.41 9.64
CA GLY A 98 -1.92 5.51 10.16
C GLY A 98 -1.26 6.89 10.18
N GLY A 99 -0.19 7.13 9.40
CA GLY A 99 0.42 8.45 9.32
C GLY A 99 1.74 8.53 8.54
N CYS A 100 2.33 7.40 8.15
CA CYS A 100 3.51 7.39 7.31
C CYS A 100 3.11 7.47 5.84
N ALA A 101 3.61 8.47 5.11
CA ALA A 101 3.38 8.62 3.68
C ALA A 101 4.60 8.20 2.84
N PHE A 102 4.34 7.78 1.61
CA PHE A 102 5.35 7.52 0.60
C PHE A 102 4.92 8.00 -0.78
N GLU A 103 5.93 8.24 -1.62
CA GLU A 103 5.78 8.51 -3.04
C GLU A 103 6.90 7.76 -3.79
N VAL A 104 6.55 7.09 -4.88
CA VAL A 104 7.46 6.32 -5.72
C VAL A 104 7.16 6.65 -7.18
N GLN A 105 8.12 7.28 -7.85
CA GLN A 105 7.97 7.71 -9.24
C GLN A 105 8.15 6.54 -10.21
N ASP A 106 9.21 5.75 -10.02
CA ASP A 106 9.52 4.57 -10.82
C ASP A 106 9.64 3.36 -9.88
N PRO A 107 8.62 2.50 -9.74
CA PRO A 107 8.60 1.42 -8.76
C PRO A 107 9.42 0.22 -9.22
N ASP A 108 10.71 0.43 -9.44
CA ASP A 108 11.66 -0.65 -9.68
C ASP A 108 11.97 -1.43 -8.39
N GLU A 109 12.71 -2.55 -8.52
CA GLU A 109 13.04 -3.41 -7.38
C GLU A 109 13.85 -2.67 -6.31
N ASN A 110 14.71 -1.73 -6.70
CA ASN A 110 15.55 -0.98 -5.77
C ASN A 110 14.73 0.05 -4.98
N ALA A 111 13.90 0.84 -5.66
CA ALA A 111 13.00 1.81 -5.04
C ALA A 111 12.06 1.13 -4.04
N LEU A 112 11.50 -0.02 -4.42
CA LEU A 112 10.63 -0.80 -3.54
C LEU A 112 11.39 -1.44 -2.37
N THR A 113 12.65 -1.85 -2.56
CA THR A 113 13.51 -2.34 -1.47
C THR A 113 13.82 -1.23 -0.47
N VAL A 114 14.13 -0.02 -0.94
CA VAL A 114 14.34 1.16 -0.10
C VAL A 114 13.07 1.49 0.70
N LEU A 115 11.91 1.51 0.03
CA LEU A 115 10.62 1.72 0.69
C LEU A 115 10.32 0.65 1.74
N ALA A 116 10.49 -0.63 1.42
CA ALA A 116 10.26 -1.74 2.35
C ALA A 116 11.12 -1.63 3.61
N ARG A 117 12.42 -1.33 3.47
CA ARG A 117 13.33 -1.12 4.61
C ARG A 117 12.96 0.10 5.44
N ARG A 118 12.50 1.18 4.79
CA ARG A 118 11.98 2.36 5.49
C ARG A 118 10.73 2.01 6.29
N MET A 119 9.76 1.33 5.68
CA MET A 119 8.53 0.88 6.34
C MET A 119 8.83 0.05 7.58
N LEU A 120 9.73 -0.94 7.49
CA LEU A 120 10.08 -1.77 8.64
C LEU A 120 10.70 -0.96 9.79
N ARG A 121 11.56 0.02 9.49
CA ARG A 121 12.11 0.94 10.51
C ARG A 121 11.02 1.82 11.13
N ASP A 122 10.17 2.41 10.31
CA ASP A 122 9.10 3.30 10.77
C ASP A 122 8.10 2.53 11.63
N ILE A 123 7.73 1.30 11.24
CA ILE A 123 6.90 0.39 12.03
C ILE A 123 7.57 0.04 13.36
N GLY A 124 8.87 -0.29 13.34
CA GLY A 124 9.63 -0.60 14.55
C GLY A 124 9.58 0.54 15.58
N ARG A 125 9.59 1.80 15.14
CA ARG A 125 9.51 2.97 16.02
C ARG A 125 8.17 3.07 16.77
N PHE A 126 7.06 2.63 16.18
CA PHE A 126 5.76 2.64 16.87
C PHE A 126 5.72 1.67 18.06
N TYR A 127 6.50 0.58 18.01
CA TYR A 127 6.55 -0.43 19.07
C TYR A 127 7.75 -0.30 20.00
N GLY A 128 8.81 0.39 19.58
CA GLY A 128 10.08 0.43 20.30
C GLY A 128 10.06 1.09 21.68
N GLY A 129 8.99 1.84 22.01
CA GLY A 129 8.94 2.66 23.22
C GLY A 129 10.09 3.69 23.30
N PRO A 130 10.07 4.63 24.26
CA PRO A 130 11.29 5.33 24.62
C PRO A 130 12.26 4.30 25.21
N GLU A 131 13.47 4.20 24.65
CA GLU A 131 14.48 3.22 25.06
C GLU A 131 14.61 3.16 26.59
N GLY A 132 14.60 1.95 27.13
CA GLY A 132 14.60 1.68 28.57
C GLY A 132 15.80 2.30 29.29
N GLY A 133 15.57 3.43 29.94
CA GLY A 133 16.30 3.87 31.14
C GLY A 133 15.93 3.01 32.35
N GLY A 134 15.99 1.69 32.19
CA GLY A 134 15.74 0.72 33.25
C GLY A 134 17.06 0.19 33.77
N THR A 135 17.68 0.92 34.68
CA THR A 135 18.72 0.37 35.56
C THR A 135 18.08 -0.76 36.35
N LEU A 136 18.49 -2.00 36.06
CA LEU A 136 18.22 -3.13 36.94
C LEU A 136 19.01 -2.88 38.23
N ASN A 137 18.30 -2.48 39.29
CA ASN A 137 18.75 -2.64 40.67
C ASN A 137 18.37 -4.04 41.15
#